data_AF-A0A959DZQ1-F1
#
_entry.id   AF-A0A959DZQ1-F1
#
_cell.length_a   1.000
_cell.length_b   1.000
_cell.length_c   1.000
_cell.angle_alpha   90.00
_cell.angle_beta   90.00
_cell.angle_gamma   90.00
#
_symmetry.space_group_name_H-M   'P 1'
#
loop_
_entity.id
_entity.type
_entity.pdbx_description
1 polymer ?
#
loop_
_entity_poly.entity_id
_entity_poly.type
_entity_poly.pdbx_seq_one_letter_code
_entity_poly.pdbx_strand_id
1 'polypeptide(L)'
;MLDLYPSPSNGITFCQGSFASMGGPGEDVDIPAAIREFGGRGAIHFVHFRDVIGNKYHFEETFHDAGKTDMMAAMQAYYDIGFRGPEQ
;
A
#
# COMPACT_ATOMS: atom_id res chain seq x y z
N MET A 1 -9.75 -0.45 12.57
CA MET A 1 -8.70 0.13 13.45
C MET A 1 -8.79 1.64 13.45
N LEU A 2 -8.70 2.30 12.29
CA LEU A 2 -8.88 3.76 12.17
C LEU A 2 -10.18 4.27 12.82
N ASP A 3 -11.29 3.54 12.66
CA ASP A 3 -12.60 3.95 13.22
C ASP A 3 -12.75 3.73 14.72
N LEU A 4 -11.83 3.00 15.37
CA LEU A 4 -11.84 2.83 16.82
C LEU A 4 -11.51 4.13 17.55
N TYR A 5 -10.71 5.01 16.91
CA TYR A 5 -10.39 6.34 17.42
C TYR A 5 -10.19 7.31 16.25
N PRO A 6 -11.22 8.05 15.82
CA PRO A 6 -11.16 8.93 14.65
C PRO A 6 -10.44 10.22 14.99
N SER A 7 -9.11 10.24 14.78
CA SER A 7 -8.24 11.40 15.02
C SER A 7 -7.24 11.54 13.87
N PRO A 8 -6.87 12.77 13.45
CA PRO A 8 -5.81 12.99 12.48
C PRO A 8 -4.44 12.42 12.91
N SER A 9 -4.24 12.20 14.21
CA SER A 9 -3.01 11.57 14.72
C SER A 9 -3.04 10.04 14.61
N ASN A 10 -4.20 9.43 14.36
CA ASN A 10 -4.36 7.99 14.22
C ASN A 10 -4.32 7.59 12.74
N GLY A 11 -3.10 7.37 12.24
CA GLY A 11 -2.85 6.91 10.88
C GLY A 11 -2.00 5.64 10.85
N ILE A 12 -1.66 5.20 9.64
CA ILE A 12 -0.89 3.99 9.38
C ILE A 12 0.39 4.30 8.60
N THR A 13 1.39 3.45 8.81
CA THR A 13 2.39 3.19 7.77
C THR A 13 1.77 2.28 6.73
N PHE A 14 1.64 2.76 5.50
CA PHE A 14 1.21 1.94 4.39
C PHE A 14 2.40 1.16 3.83
N CYS A 15 2.60 -0.05 4.33
CA CYS A 15 3.61 -0.96 3.82
C CYS A 15 3.06 -1.71 2.60
N GLN A 16 3.28 -1.15 1.41
CA GLN A 16 2.75 -1.65 0.14
C GLN A 16 2.97 -3.16 -0.05
N GLY A 17 4.22 -3.63 0.08
CA GLY A 17 4.52 -5.05 -0.13
C GLY A 17 3.85 -5.96 0.89
N SER A 18 3.61 -5.48 2.12
CA SER A 18 2.80 -6.23 3.10
C SER A 18 1.35 -6.34 2.63
N PHE A 19 0.74 -5.24 2.17
CA PHE A 19 -0.62 -5.29 1.60
C PHE A 19 -0.69 -6.19 0.38
N ALA A 20 0.28 -6.10 -0.53
CA ALA A 20 0.34 -6.92 -1.74
C ALA A 20 0.42 -8.41 -1.42
N SER A 21 1.12 -8.78 -0.34
CA SER A 21 1.23 -10.18 0.10
C SER A 21 -0.07 -10.76 0.69
N MET A 22 -1.06 -9.95 1.08
CA MET A 22 -2.27 -10.46 1.76
C MET A 22 -3.24 -11.21 0.84
N GLY A 23 -3.13 -11.02 -0.48
CA GLY A 23 -3.99 -11.67 -1.47
C GLY A 23 -3.84 -13.19 -1.53
N GLY A 24 -4.91 -13.87 -1.91
CA GLY A 24 -4.91 -15.29 -2.26
C GLY A 24 -4.61 -15.51 -3.75
N PRO A 25 -4.40 -16.77 -4.20
CA PRO A 25 -4.29 -17.07 -5.62
C PRO A 25 -5.53 -16.57 -6.40
N GLY A 26 -5.34 -15.62 -7.32
CA GLY A 26 -6.43 -14.99 -8.09
C GLY A 26 -7.21 -13.91 -7.33
N GLU A 27 -6.80 -13.57 -6.11
CA GLU A 27 -7.43 -12.59 -5.22
C GLU A 27 -6.36 -11.58 -4.73
N ASP A 28 -5.56 -11.06 -5.67
CA ASP A 28 -4.54 -10.08 -5.35
C ASP A 28 -5.15 -8.75 -4.86
N VAL A 29 -4.46 -8.09 -3.93
CA VAL A 29 -4.88 -6.79 -3.43
C VAL A 29 -4.53 -5.71 -4.46
N ASP A 30 -5.52 -4.93 -4.86
CA ASP A 30 -5.31 -3.73 -5.68
C ASP A 30 -4.67 -2.62 -4.83
N ILE A 31 -3.34 -2.51 -4.92
CA ILE A 31 -2.56 -1.52 -4.17
C ILE A 31 -2.95 -0.08 -4.53
N PRO A 32 -3.05 0.32 -5.82
CA PRO A 32 -3.55 1.65 -6.17
C PRO A 32 -4.91 1.97 -5.54
N ALA A 33 -5.85 1.03 -5.52
CA ALA A 33 -7.15 1.22 -4.88
C ALA A 33 -7.03 1.38 -3.35
N ALA A 34 -6.23 0.54 -2.69
CA ALA A 34 -5.97 0.64 -1.26
C ALA A 34 -5.31 1.98 -0.88
N ILE A 35 -4.36 2.47 -1.69
CA ILE A 35 -3.75 3.80 -1.50
C ILE A 35 -4.83 4.88 -1.55
N ARG A 36 -5.72 4.85 -2.55
CA ARG A 36 -6.83 5.81 -2.67
C ARG A 36 -7.79 5.73 -1.49
N GLU A 37 -8.09 4.53 -0.99
CA GLU A 37 -8.98 4.33 0.15
C GLU A 37 -8.41 4.93 1.44
N PHE A 38 -7.20 4.52 1.85
CA PHE A 38 -6.61 5.01 3.10
C PHE A 38 -6.10 6.45 2.96
N GLY A 39 -5.57 6.80 1.79
CA GLY A 39 -5.10 8.13 1.46
C GLY A 39 -6.21 9.17 1.39
N GLY A 40 -7.36 8.83 0.79
CA GLY A 40 -8.53 9.71 0.74
C GLY A 40 -9.12 10.02 2.13
N ARG A 41 -8.81 9.20 3.14
CA ARG A 41 -9.14 9.43 4.55
C ARG A 41 -8.10 10.27 5.30
N GLY A 42 -6.99 10.63 4.64
CA GLY A 42 -5.84 11.27 5.28
C GLY A 42 -5.09 10.36 6.26
N ALA A 43 -5.23 9.03 6.14
CA ALA A 43 -4.75 8.09 7.14
C ALA A 43 -3.36 7.52 6.86
N ILE A 44 -2.74 7.81 5.71
CA ILE A 44 -1.38 7.35 5.39
C ILE A 44 -0.37 8.40 5.85
N HIS A 45 0.46 8.06 6.83
CA HIS A 45 1.46 8.98 7.39
C HIS A 45 2.90 8.65 6.97
N PHE A 46 3.14 7.42 6.55
CA PHE A 46 4.43 6.92 6.11
C PHE A 46 4.23 5.78 5.10
N VAL A 47 5.14 5.61 4.15
CA VAL A 47 5.04 4.58 3.10
C VAL A 47 6.30 3.71 3.11
N HIS A 48 6.13 2.39 3.06
CA HIS A 48 7.21 1.53 2.58
C HIS A 48 6.88 1.15 1.14
N PHE A 49 7.66 1.67 0.20
CA PHE A 49 7.47 1.47 -1.22
C PHE A 49 8.38 0.32 -1.66
N ARG A 50 7.86 -0.89 -1.61
CA ARG A 50 8.53 -2.15 -1.97
C ARG A 50 7.54 -3.09 -2.62
N ASP A 51 8.00 -4.04 -3.41
CA ASP A 51 7.12 -5.00 -4.08
C ASP A 51 7.50 -6.46 -3.78
N VAL A 52 6.54 -7.34 -4.01
CA VAL A 52 6.64 -8.78 -3.75
C VAL A 52 6.02 -9.57 -4.90
N ILE A 53 6.37 -10.85 -4.98
CA ILE A 53 5.61 -11.86 -5.74
C ILE A 53 5.01 -12.89 -4.78
N GLY A 54 4.03 -13.66 -5.25
CA GLY A 54 3.39 -14.72 -4.47
C GLY A 54 2.13 -14.26 -3.75
N ASN A 55 1.78 -14.91 -2.64
CA ASN A 55 0.51 -14.75 -1.94
C ASN A 55 0.68 -14.87 -0.42
N LYS A 56 -0.44 -14.83 0.32
CA LYS A 56 -0.45 -14.85 1.78
C LYS A 56 0.22 -16.07 2.44
N TYR A 57 0.42 -17.16 1.71
CA TYR A 57 1.06 -18.37 2.21
C TYR A 57 2.55 -18.42 1.87
N HIS A 58 2.92 -17.93 0.68
CA HIS A 58 4.30 -17.95 0.18
C HIS A 58 4.53 -16.70 -0.68
N PHE A 59 5.40 -15.80 -0.21
CA PHE A 59 5.81 -14.61 -0.94
C PHE A 59 7.32 -14.40 -0.84
N GLU A 60 7.85 -13.64 -1.78
CA GLU A 60 9.26 -13.23 -1.84
C GLU A 60 9.35 -11.74 -2.18
N GLU A 61 10.28 -11.03 -1.54
CA GLU A 61 10.60 -9.64 -1.87
C GLU A 61 11.30 -9.56 -3.22
N THR A 62 10.94 -8.57 -4.01
CA THR A 62 11.54 -8.35 -5.32
C THR A 62 12.04 -6.92 -5.46
N PHE A 63 12.84 -6.68 -6.50
CA PHE A 63 13.01 -5.32 -6.99
C PHE A 63 11.64 -4.74 -7.38
N HIS A 64 11.52 -3.41 -7.29
CA HIS A 64 10.28 -2.69 -7.54
C HIS A 64 9.69 -2.98 -8.93
N ASP A 65 10.51 -3.22 -9.94
CA ASP A 65 10.08 -3.51 -11.32
C ASP A 65 9.79 -5.00 -11.59
N ALA A 66 10.06 -5.88 -10.63
CA ALA A 66 9.97 -7.33 -10.79
C ALA A 66 8.86 -7.98 -9.94
N GLY A 67 8.09 -7.18 -9.21
CA GLY A 67 6.98 -7.67 -8.40
C GLY A 67 5.67 -7.72 -9.17
N LYS A 68 4.58 -8.02 -8.45
CA LYS A 68 3.24 -8.18 -9.05
C LYS A 68 2.41 -6.91 -9.06
N THR A 69 2.89 -5.83 -8.46
CA THR A 69 2.15 -4.57 -8.32
C THR A 69 2.40 -3.68 -9.55
N ASP A 70 1.36 -3.01 -10.04
CA ASP A 70 1.55 -1.89 -10.97
C ASP A 70 2.12 -0.68 -10.19
N MET A 71 3.44 -0.61 -10.14
CA MET A 71 4.16 0.40 -9.37
C MET A 71 3.99 1.82 -9.92
N MET A 72 3.76 1.96 -11.23
CA MET A 72 3.47 3.25 -11.83
C MET A 72 2.09 3.75 -11.41
N ALA A 73 1.09 2.87 -11.43
CA ALA A 73 -0.24 3.18 -10.91
C ALA A 73 -0.24 3.45 -9.40
N ALA A 74 0.62 2.77 -8.63
CA ALA A 74 0.77 3.02 -7.20
C ALA A 74 1.37 4.42 -6.92
N MET A 75 2.44 4.80 -7.64
CA MET A 75 2.99 6.15 -7.55
C MET A 75 1.98 7.23 -7.96
N GLN A 76 1.23 6.99 -9.05
CA GLN A 76 0.17 7.90 -9.47
C GLN A 76 -0.91 8.04 -8.40
N ALA A 77 -1.31 6.93 -7.75
CA ALA A 77 -2.29 6.97 -6.67
C ALA A 77 -1.79 7.82 -5.48
N TYR A 78 -0.52 7.70 -5.08
CA TYR A 78 0.06 8.57 -4.05
C TYR A 78 0.09 10.04 -4.45
N TYR A 79 0.40 10.34 -5.71
CA TYR A 79 0.37 11.70 -6.25
C TYR A 79 -1.04 12.29 -6.20
N ASP A 80 -2.05 11.53 -6.64
CA ASP A 80 -3.44 11.95 -6.75
C ASP A 80 -4.08 12.25 -5.39
N ILE A 81 -3.76 11.45 -4.37
CA ILE A 81 -4.22 11.72 -2.98
C ILE A 81 -3.46 12.88 -2.32
N GLY A 82 -2.46 13.46 -3.00
CA GLY A 82 -1.67 14.57 -2.47
C GLY A 82 -0.73 14.16 -1.33
N PHE A 83 -0.27 12.91 -1.27
CA PHE A 83 0.66 12.47 -0.22
C PHE A 83 1.98 13.26 -0.30
N ARG A 84 2.46 13.74 0.84
CA ARG A 84 3.71 14.52 1.01
C ARG A 84 4.54 14.05 2.21
N GLY A 85 4.20 12.87 2.75
CA GLY A 85 4.93 12.27 3.87
C GLY A 85 6.20 11.56 3.39
N PRO A 86 7.01 11.06 4.33
CA PRO A 86 8.23 10.32 4.00
C PRO A 86 7.93 8.91 3.47
N GLU A 87 8.90 8.36 2.77
CA GLU A 87 8.89 7.01 2.21
C GLU A 87 10.22 6.27 2.43
N GLN A 88 10.17 4.94 2.52
CA GLN A 88 11.32 4.02 2.55
C GLN A 88 11.19 2.96 1.45
#